data_AF-A0A1N7IB12-F1
#
_entry.id   AF-A0A1N7IB12-F1
#
_cell.length_a   1.000
_cell.length_b   1.000
_cell.length_c   1.000
_cell.angle_alpha   90.00
_cell.angle_beta   90.00
_cell.angle_gamma   90.00
#
_symmetry.space_group_name_H-M   'P 1'
#
loop_
_entity.id
_entity.type
_entity.pdbx_description
1 polymer ?
#
loop_
_entity_poly.entity_id
_entity_poly.type
_entity_poly.pdbx_seq_one_letter_code
_entity_poly.pdbx_strand_id
1 'polypeptide(L)' 'MTDHEKSIYIIDMFGISAEKIAEIVGKSQSTVYDKLRQRKSNKFITDDFNKLKSYCLSSLKSISEL' A
#
# COMPACT_ATOMS: atom_id res chain seq x y z
N MET A 1 11.04 -4.18 -10.79
CA MET A 1 10.07 -4.50 -9.73
C MET A 1 8.67 -4.50 -10.32
N THR A 2 7.88 -5.54 -10.03
CA THR A 2 6.44 -5.59 -10.31
C THR A 2 5.70 -4.58 -9.44
N ASP A 3 4.48 -4.17 -9.81
CA ASP A 3 3.70 -3.25 -8.97
C ASP A 3 3.38 -3.85 -7.60
N HIS A 4 3.28 -5.18 -7.52
CA HIS A 4 3.20 -5.87 -6.25
C HIS A 4 4.44 -5.66 -5.39
N GLU A 5 5.64 -5.89 -5.95
CA GLU A 5 6.90 -5.69 -5.23
C GLU A 5 7.09 -4.23 -4.81
N LYS A 6 6.72 -3.27 -5.68
CA LYS A 6 6.79 -1.84 -5.33
C LYS A 6 5.85 -1.49 -4.18
N SER A 7 4.62 -2.05 -4.17
CA SER A 7 3.67 -1.83 -3.08
C SER A 7 4.19 -2.40 -1.76
N ILE A 8 4.69 -3.65 -1.76
CA ILE A 8 5.29 -4.26 -0.56
C ILE A 8 6.45 -3.41 -0.05
N TYR A 9 7.35 -2.98 -0.94
CA TYR A 9 8.49 -2.15 -0.58
C TYR A 9 8.08 -0.85 0.12
N ILE A 10 7.08 -0.12 -0.39
CA ILE A 10 6.61 1.12 0.24
C ILE A 10 5.88 0.84 1.56
N ILE A 11 5.06 -0.21 1.61
CA ILE A 11 4.34 -0.61 2.83
C ILE A 11 5.33 -0.89 3.96
N ASP A 12 6.38 -1.66 3.69
CA ASP A 12 7.40 -2.02 4.67
C ASP A 12 8.24 -0.81 5.06
N MET A 13 8.65 0.01 4.09
CA MET A 13 9.44 1.23 4.32
C MET A 13 8.73 2.24 5.23
N PHE A 14 7.44 2.46 5.02
CA PHE A 14 6.65 3.43 5.78
C PHE A 14 5.93 2.82 7.00
N GLY A 15 6.06 1.50 7.22
CA GLY A 15 5.41 0.81 8.33
C GLY A 15 3.87 0.91 8.31
N ILE A 16 3.26 0.85 7.12
CA ILE A 16 1.81 1.08 6.97
C ILE A 16 1.03 -0.14 7.47
N SER A 17 0.10 0.07 8.40
CA SER A 17 -0.73 -1.02 8.94
C SER A 17 -1.71 -1.58 7.89
N ALA A 18 -2.09 -2.86 8.04
CA ALA A 18 -3.05 -3.52 7.14
C ALA A 18 -4.42 -2.82 7.10
N GLU A 19 -4.87 -2.27 8.24
CA GLU A 19 -6.07 -1.44 8.33
C GLU A 19 -5.93 -0.18 7.48
N LYS A 20 -4.81 0.54 7.62
CA LYS A 20 -4.59 1.76 6.85
C LYS A 20 -4.44 1.50 5.36
N ILE A 21 -3.78 0.41 4.98
CA ILE A 21 -3.70 -0.03 3.59
C ILE A 21 -5.10 -0.27 3.03
N ALA A 22 -5.98 -0.94 3.79
CA ALA A 22 -7.34 -1.24 3.37
C ALA A 22 -8.15 0.02 3.07
N GLU A 23 -8.03 1.04 3.91
CA GLU A 23 -8.60 2.38 3.66
C GLU A 23 -8.04 3.01 2.38
N ILE A 24 -6.71 3.03 2.22
CA ILE A 24 -6.02 3.67 1.08
C ILE A 24 -6.45 3.02 -0.25
N VAL A 25 -6.48 1.69 -0.31
CA VAL A 25 -6.78 0.97 -1.56
C VAL A 25 -8.29 0.81 -1.81
N GLY A 26 -9.13 1.04 -0.79
CA GLY A 26 -10.58 0.85 -0.85
C GLY A 26 -10.98 -0.63 -0.92
N LYS A 27 -10.37 -1.48 -0.09
CA LYS A 27 -10.63 -2.93 -0.02
C LYS A 27 -10.86 -3.37 1.42
N SER A 28 -11.38 -4.59 1.62
CA SER A 28 -11.46 -5.15 2.97
C SER A 28 -10.07 -5.45 3.53
N GLN A 29 -9.91 -5.37 4.85
CA GLN A 29 -8.68 -5.74 5.54
C GLN A 29 -8.29 -7.21 5.27
N SER A 30 -9.27 -8.11 5.15
CA SER A 30 -9.02 -9.51 4.77
C SER A 30 -8.38 -9.64 3.38
N THR A 31 -8.84 -8.84 2.41
CA THR A 31 -8.25 -8.81 1.05
C THR A 31 -6.82 -8.28 1.08
N VAL A 32 -6.55 -7.27 1.92
CA VAL A 32 -5.19 -6.75 2.12
C VAL A 32 -4.29 -7.82 2.74
N TYR A 33 -4.73 -8.54 3.76
CA TYR A 33 -3.95 -9.65 4.34
C TYR A 33 -3.66 -10.75 3.33
N ASP A 34 -4.61 -11.08 2.46
CA ASP A 34 -4.39 -12.04 1.37
C ASP A 34 -3.34 -11.53 0.37
N LYS A 35 -3.38 -10.24 0.00
CA LYS A 35 -2.37 -9.61 -0.88
C LYS A 35 -0.98 -9.56 -0.24
N LEU A 36 -0.88 -9.17 1.03
CA LEU A 36 0.38 -9.11 1.78
C LEU A 36 1.04 -10.50 1.87
N ARG A 37 0.24 -11.55 2.09
CA ARG A 37 0.73 -12.93 2.19
C ARG A 37 0.79 -13.67 0.85
N GLN A 38 0.52 -12.98 -0.26
CA GLN A 38 0.38 -13.56 -1.60
C GLN A 38 -0.54 -14.80 -1.66
N ARG A 39 -1.55 -14.86 -0.80
CA ARG A 39 -2.51 -15.97 -0.77
C ARG A 39 -3.39 -15.91 -2.00
N LYS A 40 -3.73 -17.09 -2.54
CA LYS A 40 -4.63 -17.24 -3.72
C LYS A 40 -4.17 -16.43 -4.94
N SER A 41 -2.86 -16.21 -5.09
CA SER A 41 -2.28 -15.36 -6.15
C SER A 41 -2.80 -13.92 -6.14
N ASN A 42 -3.35 -13.45 -5.02
CA ASN A 42 -3.85 -12.09 -4.88
C ASN A 42 -2.65 -11.14 -4.76
N LYS A 43 -2.56 -10.17 -5.66
CA LYS A 43 -1.44 -9.23 -5.75
C LYS A 43 -1.93 -7.80 -5.68
N PHE A 44 -1.08 -6.91 -5.20
CA PHE A 44 -1.31 -5.48 -5.40
C PHE A 44 -1.18 -5.18 -6.89
N ILE A 45 -2.16 -4.46 -7.42
CA ILE A 45 -2.18 -4.03 -8.82
C ILE A 45 -1.66 -2.59 -8.95
N THR A 46 -1.51 -2.12 -10.18
CA THR A 46 -1.03 -0.75 -10.47
C THR A 46 -1.83 0.34 -9.75
N ASP A 47 -3.16 0.20 -9.69
CA ASP A 47 -4.02 1.15 -8.96
C ASP A 47 -3.72 1.17 -7.45
N ASP A 48 -3.56 -0.01 -6.84
CA ASP A 48 -3.19 -0.12 -5.42
C ASP A 48 -1.85 0.57 -5.15
N PHE A 49 -0.86 0.31 -6.03
CA PHE A 49 0.46 0.95 -5.94
C PHE A 49 0.38 2.47 -6.05
N ASN A 50 -0.38 2.98 -7.02
CA ASN A 50 -0.54 4.42 -7.22
C ASN A 50 -1.19 5.10 -6.01
N LYS A 51 -2.20 4.47 -5.40
CA LYS A 51 -2.85 4.99 -4.19
C LYS A 51 -1.90 5.03 -2.99
N LEU A 52 -1.15 3.94 -2.77
CA LEU A 52 -0.13 3.87 -1.71
C LEU A 52 0.97 4.92 -1.92
N LYS A 53 1.50 5.01 -3.14
CA LYS A 53 2.51 6.01 -3.50
C LYS A 53 2.01 7.43 -3.27
N SER A 54 0.80 7.76 -3.73
CA SER A 54 0.21 9.09 -3.54
C SER A 54 0.04 9.42 -2.06
N TYR A 55 -0.46 8.49 -1.25
CA TYR A 55 -0.57 8.67 0.20
C TYR A 55 0.79 9.01 0.83
N CYS A 56 1.83 8.22 0.57
CA CYS A 56 3.16 8.46 1.12
C CYS A 56 3.75 9.80 0.67
N LEU A 57 3.61 10.17 -0.61
CA LEU A 57 4.11 11.45 -1.13
C LEU A 57 3.38 12.64 -0.49
N SER A 58 2.07 12.54 -0.31
CA SER A 58 1.30 13.57 0.39
C SER A 58 1.76 13.71 1.84
N SER A 59 1.99 12.61 2.56
CA SER A 59 2.52 12.65 3.93
C SER A 59 3.91 13.30 4.01
N LEU A 60 4.82 12.94 3.11
CA LEU A 60 6.15 13.56 3.05
C LEU A 60 6.07 15.06 2.75
N LYS A 61 5.18 15.46 1.83
CA LYS A 61 4.95 16.87 1.52
C LYS A 61 4.45 17.64 2.74
N SER A 62 3.46 17.10 3.45
CA SER A 62 2.96 17.72 4.69
C SER A 62 4.06 17.87 5.74
N ILE A 63 4.96 16.89 5.88
CA ILE A 63 6.11 16.99 6.79
C ILE A 63 7.08 18.08 6.35
N SER A 64 7.33 18.24 5.04
CA SER A 64 8.23 19.29 4.54
C SER A 64 7.68 20.71 4.70
N GLU A 65 6.37 20.85 4.88
CA GLU A 65 5.66 22.11 5.09
C GLU A 65 5.39 22.43 6.58
N LEU A 66 5.84 21.57 7.50
CA LEU A 66 5.88 21.84 8.95
C LEU A 66 6.99 22.84 9.30
#